data_AF-A0A7X9WKR6-F1
#
_entry.id   AF-A0A7X9WKR6-F1
#
_cell.length_a   1.000
_cell.length_b   1.000
_cell.length_c   1.000
_cell.angle_alpha   90.00
_cell.angle_beta   90.00
_cell.angle_gamma   90.00
#
_symmetry.space_group_name_H-M   'P 1'
#
loop_
_entity.id
_entity.type
_entity.pdbx_description
1 polymer ?
#
loop_
_entity_poly.entity_id
_entity_poly.type
_entity_poly.pdbx_seq_one_letter_code
_entity_poly.pdbx_strand_id
1 'polypeptide(L)'
;MKTLPLLAIVAVASLSACKPAPEVVDSRAPDPQASALANAAPVELPPAISASVSFRCQPGNTLLYVDFFKGEKMAILRTEKDGNPIMLKAPNAGEPYVGEDGSKVTGNAKSASIVVAGAAPKSCKA
;
A
#
# COMPACT_ATOMS: atom_id res chain seq x y z
N MET A 1 -5.45 45.78 -73.48
CA MET A 1 -4.43 45.05 -72.69
C MET A 1 -4.71 45.26 -71.20
N LYS A 2 -5.35 44.31 -70.51
CA LYS A 2 -5.69 44.46 -69.08
C LYS A 2 -5.95 43.11 -68.39
N THR A 3 -4.95 42.24 -68.32
CA THR A 3 -5.00 40.98 -67.55
C THR A 3 -3.60 40.63 -67.07
N LEU A 4 -3.13 41.24 -65.97
CA LEU A 4 -1.83 40.89 -65.39
C LEU A 4 -1.67 40.91 -63.86
N PRO A 5 -2.71 41.00 -62.98
CA PRO A 5 -2.44 40.87 -61.54
C PRO A 5 -2.86 39.53 -60.91
N LEU A 6 -3.30 38.53 -61.68
CA LEU A 6 -3.90 37.31 -61.09
C LEU A 6 -2.89 36.20 -60.71
N LEU A 7 -1.66 36.25 -61.23
CA LEU A 7 -0.65 35.20 -61.00
C LEU A 7 0.15 35.36 -59.71
N ALA A 8 0.14 36.55 -59.07
CA ALA A 8 0.93 36.80 -57.87
C ALA A 8 0.29 36.26 -56.58
N ILE A 9 -1.04 36.04 -56.57
CA ILE A 9 -1.78 35.66 -55.35
C ILE A 9 -1.60 34.16 -55.03
N VAL A 10 -1.34 33.32 -56.03
CA VAL A 10 -1.17 31.87 -55.86
C VAL A 10 0.13 31.52 -55.12
N ALA A 11 1.20 32.29 -55.29
CA ALA A 11 2.50 32.02 -54.66
C ALA A 11 2.54 32.35 -53.15
N VAL A 12 1.67 33.25 -52.68
CA VAL A 12 1.61 33.62 -51.26
C VAL A 12 0.67 32.68 -50.48
N ALA A 13 -0.32 32.09 -51.16
CA ALA A 13 -1.22 31.09 -50.58
C ALA A 13 -0.52 29.75 -50.28
N SER A 14 0.56 29.41 -50.99
CA SER A 14 1.38 28.23 -50.68
C SER A 14 2.20 28.36 -49.40
N LEU A 15 2.41 29.58 -48.87
CA LEU A 15 3.20 29.81 -47.66
C LEU A 15 2.37 29.69 -46.37
N SER A 16 1.04 29.83 -46.43
CA SER A 16 0.17 29.69 -45.24
C SER A 16 -0.07 28.24 -44.80
N ALA A 17 0.46 27.26 -45.53
CA ALA A 17 0.44 25.85 -45.13
C ALA A 17 1.58 25.48 -44.15
N CYS A 18 2.59 26.34 -43.98
CA CYS A 18 3.61 26.18 -42.95
C CYS A 18 3.04 26.62 -41.59
N LYS A 19 2.50 25.68 -40.81
CA LYS A 19 2.12 25.91 -39.41
C LYS A 19 3.39 26.20 -38.59
N PRO A 20 3.55 27.38 -37.95
CA PRO A 20 4.64 27.63 -37.01
C PRO A 20 4.28 27.01 -35.65
N ALA A 21 4.09 25.69 -35.61
CA ALA A 21 4.03 24.98 -34.34
C ALA A 21 5.44 24.45 -34.07
N PRO A 22 6.05 24.75 -32.91
CA PRO A 22 7.30 24.10 -32.55
C PRO A 22 7.06 22.59 -32.50
N GLU A 23 7.79 21.83 -33.30
CA GLU A 23 7.82 20.38 -33.20
C GLU A 23 8.54 20.04 -31.90
N VAL A 24 7.80 19.47 -30.94
CA VAL A 24 8.38 18.98 -29.70
C VAL A 24 9.15 17.70 -30.03
N VAL A 25 10.43 17.86 -30.34
CA VAL A 25 11.37 16.73 -30.50
C VAL A 25 11.71 16.22 -29.11
N ASP A 26 10.83 15.39 -28.55
CA ASP A 26 11.20 14.57 -27.41
C ASP A 26 11.89 13.29 -27.95
N SER A 27 13.04 12.96 -27.39
CA SER A 27 13.84 11.78 -27.77
C SER A 27 13.20 10.45 -27.37
N ARG A 28 12.00 10.49 -26.78
CA ARG A 28 11.26 9.36 -26.24
C ARG A 28 9.91 9.28 -26.93
N ALA A 29 9.53 8.08 -27.36
CA ALA A 29 8.18 7.82 -27.82
C ALA A 29 7.19 8.18 -26.68
N PRO A 30 6.03 8.80 -26.97
CA PRO A 30 5.01 9.07 -25.97
C PRO A 30 4.66 7.80 -25.22
N ASP A 31 4.81 7.80 -23.89
CA ASP A 31 4.51 6.65 -23.05
C ASP A 31 3.02 6.31 -23.18
N PRO A 32 2.65 5.14 -23.76
CA PRO A 32 1.27 4.74 -23.97
C PRO A 32 0.48 4.60 -22.67
N GLN A 33 1.16 4.52 -21.53
CA GLN A 33 0.59 4.33 -20.21
C GLN A 33 0.64 5.59 -19.35
N ALA A 34 1.15 6.74 -19.84
CA ALA A 34 1.25 7.98 -19.06
C ALA A 34 -0.07 8.42 -18.40
N SER A 35 -1.18 8.32 -19.13
CA SER A 35 -2.51 8.63 -18.61
C SER A 35 -3.00 7.61 -17.60
N ALA A 36 -2.65 6.33 -17.77
CA ALA A 36 -3.02 5.25 -16.85
C ALA A 36 -2.25 5.36 -15.52
N LEU A 37 -0.95 5.71 -15.55
CA LEU A 37 -0.15 5.93 -14.35
C LEU A 37 -0.58 7.18 -13.59
N ALA A 38 -0.95 8.26 -14.29
CA ALA A 38 -1.43 9.50 -13.65
C ALA A 38 -2.76 9.32 -12.90
N ASN A 39 -3.56 8.33 -13.29
CA ASN A 39 -4.87 8.03 -12.69
C ASN A 39 -4.86 6.77 -11.80
N ALA A 40 -3.71 6.13 -11.63
CA ALA A 40 -3.60 4.97 -10.76
C ALA A 40 -3.82 5.40 -9.30
N ALA A 41 -4.75 4.74 -8.62
CA ALA A 41 -4.91 4.91 -7.18
C ALA A 41 -3.57 4.60 -6.47
N PRO A 42 -3.24 5.29 -5.37
CA PRO A 42 -2.06 4.96 -4.59
C PRO A 42 -2.04 3.47 -4.27
N VAL A 43 -0.97 2.78 -4.65
CA VAL A 43 -0.79 1.37 -4.33
C VAL A 43 -0.78 1.25 -2.81
N GLU A 44 -1.79 0.59 -2.24
CA GLU A 44 -1.80 0.26 -0.82
C GLU A 44 -0.68 -0.73 -0.56
N LEU A 45 0.44 -0.21 -0.04
CA LEU A 45 1.55 -1.05 0.37
C LEU A 45 1.05 -2.00 1.45
N PRO A 46 1.39 -3.31 1.37
CA PRO A 46 1.09 -4.22 2.45
C PRO A 46 1.64 -3.61 3.74
N PRO A 47 0.86 -3.59 4.83
CA PRO A 47 1.25 -2.88 6.02
C PRO A 47 2.58 -3.43 6.53
N ALA A 48 3.49 -2.51 6.82
CA ALA A 48 4.79 -2.88 7.36
C ALA A 48 4.62 -3.42 8.78
N ILE A 49 5.45 -4.38 9.19
CA ILE A 49 5.53 -4.78 10.60
C ILE A 49 6.12 -3.60 11.38
N SER A 50 5.39 -3.11 12.37
CA SER A 50 5.81 -2.02 13.26
C SER A 50 6.68 -2.53 14.41
N ALA A 51 6.35 -3.70 14.95
CA ALA A 51 7.10 -4.33 16.03
C ALA A 51 6.92 -5.85 16.02
N SER A 52 8.02 -6.59 16.14
CA SER A 52 8.03 -8.03 16.39
C SER A 52 8.48 -8.27 17.83
N VAL A 53 7.61 -8.88 18.64
CA VAL A 53 7.87 -9.05 20.08
C VAL A 53 7.67 -10.50 20.49
N SER A 54 8.66 -11.03 21.20
CA SER A 54 8.56 -12.30 21.91
C SER A 54 8.04 -12.05 23.34
N PHE A 55 6.78 -12.33 23.58
CA PHE A 55 6.16 -12.18 24.88
C PHE A 55 6.40 -13.40 25.78
N ARG A 56 6.65 -13.13 27.05
CA ARG A 56 6.60 -14.10 28.15
C ARG A 56 5.25 -14.02 28.84
N CYS A 57 4.50 -15.11 28.79
CA CYS A 57 3.12 -15.17 29.25
C CYS A 57 2.96 -15.95 30.56
N GLN A 58 2.05 -15.48 31.39
CA GLN A 58 1.61 -16.12 32.64
C GLN A 58 0.12 -16.47 32.57
N PRO A 59 -0.29 -17.59 33.20
CA PRO A 59 0.54 -18.56 33.93
C PRO A 59 1.33 -19.50 32.99
N GLY A 60 2.46 -20.03 33.47
CA GLY A 60 3.17 -21.13 32.80
C GLY A 60 4.37 -20.78 31.91
N ASN A 61 4.94 -19.57 32.03
CA ASN A 61 6.16 -19.13 31.30
C ASN A 61 6.15 -19.46 29.80
N THR A 62 4.98 -19.41 29.17
CA THR A 62 4.85 -19.70 27.74
C THR A 62 5.44 -18.55 26.94
N LEU A 63 6.19 -18.84 25.88
CA LEU A 63 6.62 -17.84 24.90
C LEU A 63 5.59 -17.76 23.78
N LEU A 64 5.11 -16.54 23.49
CA LEU A 64 4.26 -16.25 22.35
C LEU A 64 4.92 -15.15 21.53
N TYR A 65 4.88 -15.25 20.22
CA TYR A 65 5.48 -14.28 19.31
C TYR A 65 4.38 -13.49 18.64
N VAL A 66 4.43 -12.17 18.70
CA VAL A 66 3.43 -11.31 18.07
C VAL A 66 4.13 -10.28 17.20
N ASP A 67 3.75 -10.25 15.93
CA ASP A 67 4.14 -9.21 14.97
C ASP A 67 2.98 -8.21 14.85
N PHE A 68 3.18 -6.98 15.31
CA PHE A 68 2.23 -5.88 15.14
C PHE A 68 2.47 -5.19 13.81
N PHE A 69 1.39 -4.84 13.12
CA PHE A 69 1.47 -4.14 11.84
C PHE A 69 1.21 -2.64 12.01
N LYS A 70 1.83 -1.84 11.13
CA LYS A 70 1.63 -0.41 11.05
C LYS A 70 0.17 -0.13 10.70
N GLY A 71 -0.45 0.76 11.47
CA GLY A 71 -1.89 1.06 11.37
C GLY A 71 -2.77 0.35 12.41
N GLU A 72 -2.20 -0.46 13.30
CA GLU A 72 -2.88 -1.05 14.49
C GLU A 72 -4.17 -1.82 14.17
N LYS A 73 -4.31 -2.27 12.92
CA LYS A 73 -5.46 -3.03 12.42
C LYS A 73 -5.16 -4.50 12.22
N MET A 74 -3.89 -4.88 12.26
CA MET A 74 -3.46 -6.27 12.11
C MET A 74 -2.33 -6.63 13.06
N ALA A 75 -2.34 -7.88 13.50
CA ALA A 75 -1.27 -8.53 14.23
C ALA A 75 -1.16 -9.99 13.76
N ILE A 76 0.03 -10.57 13.82
CA ILE A 76 0.22 -12.00 13.61
C ILE A 76 0.69 -12.61 14.93
N LEU A 77 -0.03 -13.62 15.41
CA LEU A 77 0.34 -14.40 16.59
C LEU A 77 0.97 -15.73 16.14
N ARG A 78 2.12 -16.09 16.70
CA ARG A 78 2.70 -17.44 16.59
C ARG A 78 2.88 -18.02 17.99
N THR A 79 2.44 -19.25 18.18
CA THR A 79 2.62 -19.98 19.44
C THR A 79 4.04 -20.52 19.61
N GLU A 80 4.78 -20.65 18.51
CA GLU A 80 6.19 -21.07 18.45
C GLU A 80 6.93 -20.19 17.44
N LYS A 81 8.27 -20.12 17.52
CA LYS A 81 9.07 -19.21 16.69
C LYS A 81 8.83 -19.42 15.19
N ASP A 82 8.79 -20.68 14.77
CA ASP A 82 8.57 -21.11 13.39
C ASP A 82 7.20 -21.77 13.20
N GLY A 83 6.28 -21.54 14.16
CA GLY A 83 4.93 -22.08 14.13
C GLY A 83 4.02 -21.38 13.13
N ASN A 84 2.83 -21.96 12.91
CA ASN A 84 1.85 -21.40 11.98
C ASN A 84 1.41 -19.98 12.42
N PRO A 85 1.50 -18.99 11.52
CA PRO A 85 1.05 -17.63 11.82
C PRO A 85 -0.47 -17.56 11.86
N ILE A 86 -1.00 -17.12 13.00
CA ILE A 86 -2.41 -16.82 13.19
C ILE A 86 -2.59 -15.34 12.90
N MET A 87 -3.30 -15.02 11.81
CA MET A 87 -3.59 -13.63 11.46
C MET A 87 -4.74 -13.12 12.32
N LEU A 88 -4.52 -12.00 13.01
CA LEU A 88 -5.49 -11.32 13.85
C LEU A 88 -5.77 -9.94 13.25
N LYS A 89 -7.05 -9.56 13.18
CA LYS A 89 -7.49 -8.25 12.67
C LYS A 89 -8.25 -7.49 13.75
N ALA A 90 -8.03 -6.19 13.82
CA ALA A 90 -8.77 -5.27 14.67
C ALA A 90 -9.64 -4.37 13.77
N PRO A 91 -10.90 -4.10 14.14
CA PRO A 91 -11.78 -3.20 13.38
C PRO A 91 -11.21 -1.77 13.31
N ASN A 92 -10.70 -1.29 14.45
CA ASN A 92 -10.09 0.03 14.59
C ASN A 92 -8.75 -0.04 15.34
N ALA A 93 -7.94 1.00 15.20
CA ALA A 93 -6.71 1.17 15.97
C ALA A 93 -7.00 1.19 17.48
N GLY A 94 -6.29 0.38 18.26
CA GLY A 94 -6.48 0.25 19.70
C GLY A 94 -7.55 -0.75 20.16
N GLU A 95 -8.31 -1.34 19.22
CA GLU A 95 -9.24 -2.43 19.54
C GLU A 95 -8.53 -3.80 19.66
N PRO A 96 -9.14 -4.79 20.34
CA PRO A 96 -8.58 -6.13 20.41
C PRO A 96 -8.49 -6.76 19.02
N TYR A 97 -7.32 -7.32 18.70
CA TYR A 97 -7.11 -8.09 17.48
C TYR A 97 -7.77 -9.47 17.64
N VAL A 98 -8.64 -9.84 16.70
CA VAL A 98 -9.37 -11.10 16.70
C VAL A 98 -8.97 -11.91 15.47
N GLY A 99 -8.62 -13.17 15.69
CA GLY A 99 -8.34 -14.15 14.65
C GLY A 99 -9.59 -14.95 14.29
N GLU A 100 -9.61 -15.47 13.07
CA GLU A 100 -10.68 -16.35 12.59
C GLU A 100 -10.76 -17.66 13.39
N ASP A 101 -9.64 -18.07 13.97
CA ASP A 101 -9.51 -19.23 14.85
C ASP A 101 -10.07 -19.00 16.26
N GLY A 102 -10.49 -17.77 16.58
CA GLY A 102 -10.97 -17.37 17.90
C GLY A 102 -9.86 -16.92 18.86
N SER A 103 -8.62 -16.83 18.39
CA SER A 103 -7.54 -16.20 19.15
C SER A 103 -7.77 -14.69 19.27
N LYS A 104 -7.39 -14.11 20.41
CA LYS A 104 -7.53 -12.67 20.68
C LYS A 104 -6.28 -12.12 21.32
N VAL A 105 -5.80 -10.99 20.80
CA VAL A 105 -4.70 -10.22 21.41
C VAL A 105 -5.22 -8.84 21.79
N THR A 106 -5.11 -8.49 23.06
CA THR A 106 -5.52 -7.18 23.58
C THR A 106 -4.34 -6.51 24.26
N GLY A 107 -3.85 -5.39 23.70
CA GLY A 107 -2.74 -4.64 24.27
C GLY A 107 -1.74 -4.17 23.23
N ASN A 108 -0.50 -3.99 23.65
CA ASN A 108 0.57 -3.40 22.84
C ASN A 108 1.88 -4.21 22.93
N ALA A 109 2.90 -3.73 22.23
CA ALA A 109 4.24 -4.32 22.18
C ALA A 109 4.96 -4.46 23.54
N LYS A 110 4.46 -3.89 24.65
CA LYS A 110 5.05 -4.04 26.00
C LYS A 110 4.27 -5.00 26.88
N SER A 111 2.94 -4.95 26.77
CA SER A 111 2.06 -5.83 27.53
C SER A 111 0.78 -6.12 26.77
N ALA A 112 0.42 -7.39 26.71
CA ALA A 112 -0.77 -7.87 26.04
C ALA A 112 -1.46 -8.97 26.86
N SER A 113 -2.78 -9.03 26.77
CA SER A 113 -3.56 -10.19 27.15
C SER A 113 -3.81 -11.03 25.91
N ILE A 114 -3.32 -12.26 25.88
CA ILE A 114 -3.41 -13.14 24.73
C ILE A 114 -4.29 -14.34 25.09
N VAL A 115 -5.34 -14.54 24.31
CA VAL A 115 -6.18 -15.72 24.32
C VAL A 115 -5.84 -16.50 23.07
N VAL A 116 -5.32 -17.72 23.24
CA VAL A 116 -5.17 -18.66 22.12
C VAL A 116 -6.44 -19.48 22.05
N ALA A 117 -6.89 -19.83 20.84
CA ALA A 117 -8.06 -20.68 20.63
C ALA A 117 -8.05 -21.92 21.55
N GLY A 118 -9.09 -22.09 22.36
CA GLY A 118 -9.21 -23.21 23.31
C GLY A 118 -8.38 -23.10 24.60
N ALA A 119 -7.64 -22.01 24.82
CA ALA A 119 -6.86 -21.77 26.03
C ALA A 119 -7.44 -20.62 26.88
N ALA A 120 -7.13 -20.64 28.18
CA ALA A 120 -7.44 -19.55 29.10
C ALA A 120 -6.65 -18.27 28.73
N PRO A 121 -7.17 -17.07 29.05
CA PRO A 121 -6.45 -15.82 28.84
C PRO A 121 -5.12 -15.82 29.59
N LYS A 122 -4.03 -15.49 28.89
CA LYS A 122 -2.70 -15.34 29.46
C LYS A 122 -2.28 -13.88 29.47
N SER A 123 -1.72 -13.42 30.59
CA SER A 123 -1.13 -12.09 30.70
C SER A 123 0.33 -12.15 30.24
N CYS A 124 0.67 -11.36 29.24
CA CYS A 124 1.92 -11.45 28.50
C CYS A 124 2.70 -10.13 28.59
N LYS A 125 4.01 -10.23 28.82
CA LYS A 125 4.96 -9.09 28.90
C LYS A 125 6.14 -9.33 27.97
N ALA A 126 6.58 -8.29 27.27
CA ALA A 126 7.75 -8.31 26.40
C ALA A 126 9.05 -8.45 27.22
#